data_AF-Q8SUS4-F1
#
_entry.id   AF-Q8SUS4-F1
#
_cell.length_a   1.000
_cell.length_b   1.000
_cell.length_c   1.000
_cell.angle_alpha   90.00
_cell.angle_beta   90.00
_cell.angle_gamma   90.00
#
_symmetry.space_group_name_H-M   'P 1'
#
loop_
_entity.id
_entity.type
_entity.pdbx_description
1 polymer ?
#
loop_
_entity_poly.entity_id
_entity_poly.type
_entity_poly.pdbx_seq_one_letter_code
_entity_poly.pdbx_strand_id
1 'polypeptide(L)'
;MEKFSKYNDPLSGVNPFVNPRHRAPSVLGYLKALLKAPLVLLLFGTNINVVQFLVKITSNKITGPKVLAANASSFLDIFVLKYLTGIRNFYYVTEYGFIDVRTGRFCKKATEPCVLFPEGCQTNNKAVLQFSRDVEVDHVCGIRYTGGCINMYGGFAGFILRFLASKNAVEIKFKKCSSLHAICELSGLPQVKWTSRDKDRFMREFHKEL
;
A
#
# COMPACT_ATOMS: atom_id res chain seq x y z
N MET A 1 2.94 -11.03 -22.00
CA MET A 1 3.12 -11.24 -20.54
C MET A 1 4.44 -11.96 -20.21
N GLU A 2 5.06 -12.64 -21.19
CA GLU A 2 6.41 -13.24 -21.07
C GLU A 2 7.55 -12.22 -20.88
N LYS A 3 7.35 -10.98 -21.36
CA LYS A 3 8.37 -9.91 -21.38
C LYS A 3 8.90 -9.49 -20.00
N PHE A 4 8.09 -9.63 -18.94
CA PHE A 4 8.47 -9.29 -17.56
C PHE A 4 8.63 -10.52 -16.65
N SER A 5 8.76 -11.71 -17.25
CA SER A 5 8.99 -12.98 -16.53
C SER A 5 10.25 -12.96 -15.68
N LYS A 6 11.26 -12.16 -16.05
CA LYS A 6 12.49 -11.96 -15.28
C LYS A 6 12.27 -11.36 -13.88
N TYR A 7 11.15 -10.65 -13.70
CA TYR A 7 10.72 -10.06 -12.44
C TYR A 7 9.73 -10.97 -11.68
N ASN A 8 9.47 -12.17 -12.17
CA ASN A 8 8.79 -13.17 -11.37
C ASN A 8 9.78 -13.67 -10.33
N ASP A 9 9.38 -13.62 -9.07
CA ASP A 9 10.11 -14.29 -8.02
C ASP A 9 10.18 -15.81 -8.34
N PRO A 10 11.37 -16.44 -8.31
CA PRO A 10 11.54 -17.81 -8.79
C PRO A 10 10.86 -18.84 -7.89
N LEU A 11 10.63 -18.52 -6.61
CA LEU A 11 9.99 -19.43 -5.66
C LEU A 11 8.46 -19.33 -5.72
N SER A 12 7.94 -18.11 -5.68
CA SER A 12 6.50 -17.85 -5.63
C SER A 12 5.85 -17.69 -7.02
N GLY A 13 6.64 -17.45 -8.07
CA GLY A 13 6.17 -17.09 -9.41
C GLY A 13 5.52 -15.70 -9.48
N VAL A 14 5.50 -14.94 -8.37
CA VAL A 14 4.81 -13.65 -8.27
C VAL A 14 5.69 -12.52 -8.79
N ASN A 15 5.14 -11.67 -9.64
CA ASN A 15 5.71 -10.36 -9.94
C ASN A 15 4.99 -9.29 -9.10
N PRO A 16 5.68 -8.64 -8.14
CA PRO A 16 5.08 -7.66 -7.23
C PRO A 16 4.81 -6.29 -7.89
N PHE A 17 5.33 -6.06 -9.09
CA PHE A 17 5.31 -4.75 -9.75
C PHE A 17 4.19 -4.62 -10.79
N VAL A 18 3.63 -5.74 -11.26
CA VAL A 18 2.58 -5.76 -12.27
C VAL A 18 1.22 -5.38 -11.67
N ASN A 19 0.48 -4.52 -12.37
CA ASN A 19 -0.89 -4.16 -12.00
C ASN A 19 -1.77 -5.42 -11.93
N PRO A 20 -2.62 -5.54 -10.90
CA PRO A 20 -3.61 -6.60 -10.88
C PRO A 20 -4.56 -6.47 -12.08
N ARG A 21 -5.06 -7.60 -12.58
CA ARG A 21 -6.05 -7.58 -13.66
C ARG A 21 -7.34 -6.97 -13.12
N HIS A 22 -7.73 -5.82 -13.66
CA HIS A 22 -9.00 -5.18 -13.33
C HIS A 22 -10.11 -5.74 -14.23
N ARG A 23 -11.29 -5.97 -13.65
CA ARG A 23 -12.49 -6.26 -14.43
C ARG A 23 -13.09 -4.94 -14.91
N ALA A 24 -13.67 -4.95 -16.11
CA ALA A 24 -14.43 -3.81 -16.59
C ALA A 24 -15.61 -3.52 -15.64
N PRO A 25 -15.85 -2.26 -15.26
CA PRO A 25 -16.98 -1.91 -14.42
C PRO A 25 -18.30 -2.15 -15.19
N SER A 26 -19.30 -2.67 -14.47
CA SER A 26 -20.67 -2.76 -14.97
C SER A 26 -21.34 -1.39 -15.00
N VAL A 27 -22.45 -1.25 -15.73
CA VAL A 27 -23.28 -0.01 -15.75
C VAL A 27 -23.65 0.42 -14.33
N LEU A 28 -24.05 -0.52 -13.46
CA LEU A 28 -24.34 -0.26 -12.06
C LEU A 28 -23.09 0.22 -11.28
N GLY A 29 -21.90 -0.23 -11.68
CA GLY A 29 -20.62 0.26 -11.17
C GLY A 29 -20.42 1.75 -11.47
N TYR A 30 -20.73 2.21 -12.68
CA TYR A 30 -20.64 3.64 -13.02
C TYR A 30 -21.58 4.50 -12.19
N LEU A 31 -22.81 4.05 -11.95
CA LEU A 31 -23.75 4.77 -11.08
C LEU A 31 -23.22 4.89 -9.65
N LYS A 32 -22.64 3.80 -9.10
CA LYS A 32 -21.95 3.84 -7.80
C LYS A 32 -20.78 4.81 -7.80
N ALA A 33 -20.04 4.89 -8.91
CA ALA A 33 -18.90 5.79 -9.02
C ALA A 33 -19.34 7.26 -8.95
N LEU A 34 -20.42 7.61 -9.65
CA LEU A 34 -21.01 8.95 -9.60
C LEU A 34 -21.39 9.34 -8.17
N LEU A 35 -22.11 8.46 -7.45
CA LEU A 35 -22.55 8.71 -6.08
C LEU A 35 -21.38 8.86 -5.08
N LYS A 36 -20.26 8.18 -5.33
CA LYS A 36 -19.07 8.24 -4.48
C LYS A 36 -18.08 9.34 -4.88
N ALA A 37 -18.23 9.97 -6.05
CA ALA A 37 -17.31 10.99 -6.53
C ALA A 37 -17.13 12.16 -5.55
N PRO A 38 -18.19 12.69 -4.88
CA PRO A 38 -18.02 13.75 -3.88
C PRO A 38 -17.13 13.34 -2.71
N LEU A 39 -17.16 12.06 -2.30
CA LEU A 39 -16.32 11.54 -1.21
C LEU A 39 -14.84 11.53 -1.61
N VAL A 40 -14.51 11.31 -2.88
CA VAL A 40 -13.13 11.40 -3.36
C VAL A 40 -12.63 12.84 -3.35
N LEU A 41 -13.48 13.79 -3.76
CA LEU A 41 -13.17 15.21 -3.68
C LEU A 41 -12.94 15.64 -2.22
N LEU A 42 -13.72 15.13 -1.27
CA LEU A 42 -13.49 15.36 0.15
C LEU A 42 -12.17 14.76 0.63
N LEU A 43 -11.86 13.51 0.23
CA LEU A 43 -10.64 12.81 0.65
C LEU A 43 -9.36 13.53 0.20
N PHE A 44 -9.33 14.07 -1.03
CA PHE A 44 -8.15 14.72 -1.59
C PHE A 44 -8.14 16.24 -1.44
N GLY A 45 -9.31 16.88 -1.46
CA GLY A 45 -9.46 18.34 -1.40
C GLY A 45 -9.57 18.88 0.02
N THR A 46 -9.81 18.03 1.01
CA THR A 46 -9.93 18.44 2.42
C THR A 46 -9.11 17.52 3.33
N ASN A 47 -8.91 17.93 4.58
CA ASN A 47 -8.27 17.10 5.60
C ASN A 47 -9.20 16.05 6.24
N ILE A 48 -10.43 15.91 5.72
CA ILE A 48 -11.44 14.99 6.27
C ILE A 48 -11.19 13.58 5.74
N ASN A 49 -10.94 12.65 6.65
CA ASN A 49 -10.74 11.25 6.29
C ASN A 49 -12.10 10.52 6.16
N VAL A 50 -12.51 10.28 4.91
CA VAL A 50 -13.78 9.61 4.55
C VAL A 50 -13.55 8.18 4.02
N VAL A 51 -12.37 7.61 4.23
CA VAL A 51 -11.95 6.33 3.65
C VAL A 51 -12.89 5.16 3.99
N GLN A 52 -13.50 5.17 5.17
CA GLN A 52 -14.48 4.18 5.64
C GLN A 52 -15.76 4.11 4.80
N PHE A 53 -16.10 5.19 4.08
CA PHE A 53 -17.24 5.21 3.16
C PHE A 53 -16.86 4.73 1.75
N LEU A 54 -15.56 4.75 1.42
CA LEU A 54 -15.04 4.34 0.12
C LEU A 54 -14.66 2.86 0.08
N VAL A 55 -14.16 2.34 1.20
CA VAL A 55 -13.60 0.98 1.34
C VAL A 55 -14.15 0.31 2.58
N LYS A 56 -14.56 -0.96 2.46
CA LYS A 56 -14.91 -1.77 3.62
C LYS A 56 -13.63 -2.15 4.37
N ILE A 57 -13.46 -1.63 5.59
CA ILE A 57 -12.30 -1.89 6.44
C ILE A 57 -12.65 -2.98 7.45
N THR A 58 -11.90 -4.07 7.45
CA THR A 58 -11.98 -5.14 8.45
C THR A 58 -10.68 -5.14 9.25
N SER A 59 -10.77 -4.97 10.57
CA SER A 59 -9.59 -4.84 11.43
C SER A 59 -9.81 -5.48 12.79
N ASN A 60 -8.74 -6.03 13.37
CA ASN A 60 -8.71 -6.32 14.81
C ASN A 60 -8.38 -5.04 15.62
N LYS A 61 -8.57 -5.11 16.94
CA LYS A 61 -8.26 -3.99 17.85
C LYS A 61 -6.75 -3.80 17.98
N ILE A 62 -6.33 -2.55 18.12
CA ILE A 62 -4.95 -2.14 18.41
C ILE A 62 -4.96 -1.11 19.55
N THR A 63 -3.91 -1.12 20.36
CA THR A 63 -3.71 -0.15 21.46
C THR A 63 -2.50 0.72 21.19
N GLY A 64 -2.75 2.01 20.90
CA GLY A 64 -1.77 3.12 20.95
C GLY A 64 -0.34 2.80 20.51
N PRO A 65 -0.10 2.42 19.24
CA PRO A 65 1.24 2.17 18.74
C PRO A 65 2.09 3.44 18.72
N LYS A 66 3.35 3.34 19.13
CA LYS A 66 4.33 4.44 18.95
C LYS A 66 4.96 4.39 17.57
N VAL A 67 5.41 3.21 17.17
CA VAL A 67 6.08 2.91 15.91
C VAL A 67 5.45 1.63 15.35
N LEU A 68 4.69 1.80 14.28
CA LEU A 68 3.99 0.73 13.59
C LEU A 68 4.67 0.43 12.26
N ALA A 69 5.14 -0.81 12.04
CA ALA A 69 5.56 -1.24 10.70
C ALA A 69 4.41 -1.88 9.92
N ALA A 70 4.30 -1.57 8.63
CA ALA A 70 3.25 -2.05 7.75
C ALA A 70 3.80 -2.36 6.35
N ASN A 71 3.24 -3.36 5.65
CA ASN A 71 3.48 -3.45 4.21
C ASN A 71 2.83 -2.26 3.46
N ALA A 72 3.44 -1.84 2.35
CA ALA A 72 2.97 -0.79 1.48
C ALA A 72 2.32 -1.39 0.23
N SER A 73 1.03 -1.14 0.03
CA SER A 73 0.22 -1.80 -0.99
C SER A 73 -0.64 -0.82 -1.79
N SER A 74 -1.11 0.27 -1.20
CA SER A 74 -2.00 1.22 -1.88
C SER A 74 -1.72 2.65 -1.46
N PHE A 75 -2.12 3.61 -2.29
CA PHE A 75 -2.20 5.02 -1.89
C PHE A 75 -3.15 5.22 -0.69
N LEU A 76 -4.07 4.26 -0.47
CA LEU A 76 -5.03 4.27 0.63
C LEU A 76 -4.41 3.97 1.99
N ASP A 77 -3.21 3.38 2.05
CA ASP A 77 -2.61 2.90 3.30
C ASP A 77 -2.53 4.00 4.35
N ILE A 78 -2.12 5.20 3.93
CA ILE A 78 -2.04 6.38 4.79
C ILE A 78 -3.41 6.72 5.37
N PHE A 79 -4.46 6.76 4.54
CA PHE A 79 -5.80 7.12 4.96
C PHE A 79 -6.41 6.06 5.88
N VAL A 80 -6.26 4.78 5.53
CA VAL A 80 -6.81 3.67 6.32
C VAL A 80 -6.09 3.58 7.67
N LEU A 81 -4.76 3.62 7.69
CA LEU A 81 -4.01 3.57 8.95
C LEU A 81 -4.25 4.81 9.79
N LYS A 82 -4.32 6.01 9.21
CA LYS A 82 -4.69 7.24 9.95
C LYS A 82 -6.08 7.13 10.57
N TYR A 83 -7.04 6.50 9.88
CA TYR A 83 -8.39 6.26 10.41
C TYR A 83 -8.35 5.27 11.59
N LEU A 84 -7.57 4.19 11.49
CA LEU A 84 -7.54 3.14 12.50
C LEU A 84 -6.67 3.48 13.73
N THR A 85 -5.56 4.20 13.54
CA THR A 85 -4.57 4.42 14.60
C THR A 85 -4.47 5.87 15.05
N GLY A 86 -5.00 6.82 14.26
CA GLY A 86 -4.83 8.26 14.50
C GLY A 86 -3.43 8.80 14.17
N ILE A 87 -2.48 7.95 13.78
CA ILE A 87 -1.11 8.35 13.45
C ILE A 87 -1.10 9.21 12.18
N ARG A 88 -0.28 10.29 12.20
CA ARG A 88 -0.16 11.25 11.11
C ARG A 88 1.18 11.20 10.40
N ASN A 89 2.21 10.61 10.99
CA ASN A 89 3.56 10.55 10.43
C ASN A 89 3.76 9.21 9.72
N PHE A 90 4.11 9.26 8.43
CA PHE A 90 4.24 8.09 7.57
C PHE A 90 5.56 8.17 6.82
N TYR A 91 6.35 7.10 6.86
CA TYR A 91 7.68 7.08 6.27
C TYR A 91 7.94 5.80 5.48
N TYR A 92 8.54 5.93 4.30
CA TYR A 92 9.24 4.82 3.65
C TYR A 92 10.62 4.65 4.29
N VAL A 93 10.97 3.42 4.64
CA VAL A 93 12.30 3.10 5.17
C VAL A 93 13.28 2.92 4.00
N THR A 94 14.42 3.57 4.10
CA THR A 94 15.56 3.39 3.18
C THR A 94 16.76 2.83 3.93
N GLU A 95 17.82 2.47 3.22
CA GLU A 95 19.05 1.98 3.84
C GLU A 95 19.63 2.99 4.85
N TYR A 96 19.57 4.28 4.51
CA TYR A 96 20.26 5.34 5.27
C TYR A 96 19.32 6.16 6.18
N GLY A 97 18.00 6.02 6.05
CA GLY A 97 17.06 6.86 6.80
C GLY A 97 15.61 6.62 6.41
N PHE A 98 14.87 7.71 6.29
CA PHE A 98 13.43 7.70 6.08
C PHE A 98 13.04 8.73 5.02
N ILE A 99 12.00 8.44 4.24
CA ILE A 99 11.39 9.40 3.31
C ILE A 99 9.95 9.64 3.79
N ASP A 100 9.59 10.88 4.12
CA ASP A 100 8.21 11.22 4.46
C ASP A 100 7.31 10.99 3.24
N VAL A 101 6.29 10.13 3.38
CA VAL A 101 5.46 9.67 2.26
C VAL A 101 4.64 10.82 1.64
N ARG A 102 4.33 11.87 2.41
CA ARG A 102 3.52 13.01 1.96
C ARG A 102 4.35 14.05 1.23
N THR A 103 5.56 14.31 1.72
CA THR A 103 6.41 15.39 1.20
C THR A 103 7.53 14.90 0.26
N GLY A 104 7.83 13.60 0.27
CA GLY A 104 8.97 13.02 -0.44
C GLY A 104 10.34 13.43 0.12
N ARG A 105 10.38 14.16 1.24
CA ARG A 105 11.63 14.66 1.83
C ARG A 105 12.33 13.57 2.65
N PHE A 106 13.64 13.49 2.47
CA PHE A 106 14.49 12.61 3.27
C PHE A 106 14.66 13.15 4.69
N CYS A 107 14.65 12.26 5.67
CA CYS A 107 14.85 12.54 7.09
C CYS A 107 15.75 11.45 7.69
N LYS A 108 16.69 11.84 8.57
CA LYS A 108 17.56 10.88 9.27
C LYS A 108 16.84 10.13 10.39
N LYS A 109 15.81 10.75 10.99
CA LYS A 109 15.01 10.19 12.10
C LYS A 109 13.53 10.34 11.79
N ALA A 110 12.73 9.37 12.22
CA ALA A 110 11.27 9.43 12.16
C ALA A 110 10.71 10.12 13.41
N THR A 111 9.63 10.89 13.25
CA THR A 111 8.95 11.55 14.38
C THR A 111 7.82 10.66 14.89
N GLU A 112 7.93 10.22 16.15
CA GLU A 112 6.92 9.38 16.79
C GLU A 112 5.70 10.20 17.28
N PRO A 113 4.47 9.63 17.30
CA PRO A 113 4.14 8.30 16.80
C PRO A 113 4.14 8.24 15.26
N CYS A 114 4.59 7.14 14.67
CA CYS A 114 4.74 6.99 13.22
C CYS A 114 4.41 5.60 12.68
N VAL A 115 4.14 5.57 11.37
CA VAL A 115 4.03 4.35 10.55
C VAL A 115 5.25 4.26 9.64
N LEU A 116 5.90 3.11 9.64
CA LEU A 116 7.05 2.78 8.82
C LEU A 116 6.66 1.74 7.76
N PHE A 117 7.02 2.00 6.51
CA PHE A 117 6.89 1.06 5.40
C PHE A 117 8.28 0.48 5.07
N PRO A 118 8.65 -0.70 5.63
CA PRO A 118 10.00 -1.24 5.53
C PRO A 118 10.37 -1.69 4.12
N GLU A 119 9.39 -1.94 3.25
CA GLU A 119 9.59 -2.26 1.82
C GLU A 119 10.14 -1.08 1.00
N GLY A 120 10.05 0.15 1.53
CA GLY A 120 10.52 1.36 0.87
C GLY A 120 9.68 1.82 -0.34
N CYS A 121 8.71 1.03 -0.80
CA CYS A 121 7.80 1.39 -1.89
C CYS A 121 6.53 0.53 -1.88
N GLN A 122 5.49 0.97 -2.60
CA GLN A 122 4.24 0.21 -2.76
C GLN A 122 4.39 -1.01 -3.68
N THR A 123 3.67 -2.09 -3.38
CA THR A 123 3.55 -3.29 -4.22
C THR A 123 2.13 -3.47 -4.75
N ASN A 124 1.95 -4.48 -5.62
CA ASN A 124 0.64 -4.85 -6.14
C ASN A 124 -0.24 -5.64 -5.15
N ASN A 125 0.13 -5.72 -3.86
CA ASN A 125 -0.58 -6.46 -2.82
C ASN A 125 -0.74 -7.97 -3.13
N LYS A 126 0.22 -8.54 -3.87
CA LYS A 126 0.37 -10.01 -4.05
C LYS A 126 1.59 -10.58 -3.31
N ALA A 127 2.53 -9.73 -2.93
CA ALA A 127 3.73 -10.09 -2.22
C ALA A 127 4.22 -8.90 -1.40
N VAL A 128 5.02 -9.20 -0.38
CA VAL A 128 5.79 -8.24 0.41
C VAL A 128 7.22 -8.27 -0.11
N LEU A 129 7.82 -7.11 -0.36
CA LEU A 129 9.22 -7.00 -0.77
C LEU A 129 10.17 -7.36 0.38
N GLN A 130 11.42 -7.57 0.03
CA GLN A 130 12.49 -7.59 1.01
C GLN A 130 12.59 -6.20 1.68
N PHE A 131 12.74 -6.21 3.00
CA PHE A 131 12.84 -4.98 3.78
C PHE A 131 14.20 -4.30 3.57
N SER A 132 14.19 -2.98 3.46
CA SER A 132 15.42 -2.19 3.22
C SER A 132 16.45 -2.35 4.34
N ARG A 133 15.98 -2.48 5.59
CA ARG A 133 16.77 -2.71 6.80
C ARG A 133 15.85 -3.06 7.97
N ASP A 134 16.43 -3.61 9.03
CA ASP A 134 15.75 -3.73 10.31
C ASP A 134 15.51 -2.35 10.94
N VAL A 135 14.34 -2.18 11.55
CA VAL A 135 13.95 -0.97 12.28
C VAL A 135 13.27 -1.36 13.58
N GLU A 136 13.51 -0.59 14.63
CA GLU A 136 12.85 -0.78 15.92
C GLU A 136 11.37 -0.40 15.81
N VAL A 137 10.49 -1.33 16.19
CA VAL A 137 9.03 -1.17 16.13
C VAL A 137 8.41 -1.80 17.37
N ASP A 138 7.30 -1.24 17.86
CA ASP A 138 6.51 -1.86 18.93
C ASP A 138 5.28 -2.61 18.39
N HIS A 139 4.82 -2.25 17.20
CA HIS A 139 3.72 -2.91 16.53
C HIS A 139 4.02 -3.19 15.08
N VAL A 140 3.39 -4.25 14.59
CA VAL A 140 3.41 -4.64 13.19
C VAL A 140 1.99 -4.81 12.70
N CYS A 141 1.72 -4.42 11.46
CA CYS A 141 0.49 -4.76 10.78
C CYS A 141 0.72 -5.36 9.40
N GLY A 142 -0.15 -6.31 9.08
CA GLY A 142 -0.34 -6.80 7.72
C GLY A 142 -1.58 -6.17 7.12
N ILE A 143 -1.45 -5.63 5.91
CA ILE A 143 -2.51 -5.00 5.14
C ILE A 143 -2.75 -5.86 3.90
N ARG A 144 -4.02 -6.16 3.61
CA ARG A 144 -4.42 -6.90 2.41
C ARG A 144 -5.65 -6.26 1.77
N TYR A 145 -5.47 -5.67 0.59
CA TYR A 145 -6.57 -5.13 -0.20
C TYR A 145 -7.18 -6.13 -1.18
N THR A 146 -8.41 -5.84 -1.60
CA THR A 146 -8.94 -6.30 -2.88
C THR A 146 -8.23 -5.58 -4.04
N GLY A 147 -8.05 -6.26 -5.18
CA GLY A 147 -7.32 -5.71 -6.34
C GLY A 147 -7.86 -4.41 -6.92
N GLY A 148 -9.11 -4.03 -6.62
CA GLY A 148 -9.69 -2.73 -7.03
C GLY A 148 -9.06 -1.51 -6.34
N CYS A 149 -8.33 -1.71 -5.24
CA CYS A 149 -7.66 -0.64 -4.49
C CYS A 149 -6.22 -0.39 -4.94
N ILE A 150 -5.70 -1.21 -5.84
CA ILE A 150 -4.28 -1.24 -6.19
C ILE A 150 -4.09 -0.52 -7.52
N ASN A 151 -3.16 0.43 -7.53
CA ASN A 151 -2.76 1.15 -8.73
C ASN A 151 -1.24 1.25 -8.78
N MET A 152 -0.61 0.40 -9.59
CA MET A 152 0.85 0.41 -9.79
C MET A 152 1.27 1.38 -10.88
N TYR A 153 0.50 1.47 -11.97
CA TYR A 153 0.79 2.29 -13.14
C TYR A 153 -0.46 2.58 -13.98
N GLY A 154 -0.36 3.53 -14.91
CA GLY A 154 -1.45 3.99 -15.78
C GLY A 154 -2.12 5.27 -15.28
N GLY A 155 -3.18 5.69 -15.96
CA GLY A 155 -3.87 6.95 -15.66
C GLY A 155 -4.62 6.91 -14.33
N PHE A 156 -4.28 7.82 -13.41
CA PHE A 156 -4.89 7.91 -12.08
C PHE A 156 -6.41 8.16 -12.16
N ALA A 157 -6.88 9.00 -13.08
CA ALA A 157 -8.31 9.27 -13.25
C ALA A 157 -9.11 8.00 -13.63
N GLY A 158 -8.60 7.22 -14.59
CA GLY A 158 -9.22 5.95 -14.99
C GLY A 158 -9.14 4.89 -13.89
N PHE A 159 -8.10 4.93 -13.05
CA PHE A 159 -8.04 4.14 -11.83
C PHE A 159 -9.12 4.56 -10.83
N ILE A 160 -9.26 5.85 -10.50
CA ILE A 160 -10.26 6.35 -9.54
C ILE A 160 -11.68 5.96 -9.95
N LEU A 161 -12.03 6.11 -11.23
CA LEU A 161 -13.35 5.69 -11.70
C LEU A 161 -13.61 4.20 -11.48
N ARG A 162 -12.63 3.35 -11.78
CA ARG A 162 -12.73 1.89 -11.56
C ARG A 162 -12.77 1.54 -10.08
N PHE A 163 -11.95 2.21 -9.26
CA PHE A 163 -11.96 2.10 -7.82
C PHE A 163 -13.37 2.40 -7.29
N LEU A 164 -13.94 3.55 -7.63
CA LEU A 164 -15.27 3.93 -7.13
C LEU A 164 -16.39 2.98 -7.59
N ALA A 165 -16.27 2.44 -8.80
CA ALA A 165 -17.21 1.47 -9.35
C ALA A 165 -17.12 0.08 -8.71
N SER A 166 -16.01 -0.23 -8.04
CA SER A 166 -15.71 -1.56 -7.49
C SER A 166 -16.17 -1.72 -6.03
N LYS A 167 -16.34 -2.99 -5.62
CA LYS A 167 -16.52 -3.36 -4.20
C LYS A 167 -15.14 -3.50 -3.57
N ASN A 168 -14.66 -2.41 -2.99
CA ASN A 168 -13.34 -2.36 -2.38
C ASN A 168 -13.40 -2.79 -0.91
N ALA A 169 -12.46 -3.63 -0.52
CA ALA A 169 -12.25 -3.99 0.87
C ALA A 169 -10.76 -4.04 1.21
N VAL A 170 -10.48 -3.87 2.50
CA VAL A 170 -9.16 -4.06 3.09
C VAL A 170 -9.30 -4.83 4.39
N GLU A 171 -8.45 -5.83 4.56
CA GLU A 171 -8.25 -6.56 5.80
C GLU A 171 -6.93 -6.11 6.43
N ILE A 172 -6.99 -5.73 7.70
CA ILE A 172 -5.82 -5.27 8.46
C ILE A 172 -5.73 -6.06 9.74
N LYS A 173 -4.54 -6.60 10.00
CA LYS A 173 -4.25 -7.32 11.24
C LYS A 173 -3.08 -6.66 11.94
N PHE A 174 -3.28 -6.27 13.17
CA PHE A 174 -2.29 -5.70 14.07
C PHE A 174 -1.78 -6.76 15.05
N LYS A 175 -0.49 -6.68 15.39
CA LYS A 175 0.15 -7.48 16.43
C LYS A 175 1.20 -6.62 17.13
N LYS A 176 1.22 -6.64 18.46
CA LYS A 176 2.33 -6.06 19.23
C LYS A 176 3.54 -6.99 19.10
N CYS A 177 4.55 -6.56 18.38
CA CYS A 177 5.73 -7.36 18.04
C CYS A 177 6.82 -6.44 17.50
N SER A 178 8.08 -6.79 17.72
CA SER A 178 9.25 -6.09 17.19
C SER A 178 9.78 -6.69 15.88
N SER A 179 9.30 -7.86 15.47
CA SER A 179 9.80 -8.55 14.28
C SER A 179 9.04 -8.14 13.03
N LEU A 180 9.74 -7.55 12.05
CA LEU A 180 9.17 -7.16 10.76
C LEU A 180 8.64 -8.36 9.96
N HIS A 181 9.18 -9.57 10.16
CA HIS A 181 8.70 -10.76 9.47
C HIS A 181 7.23 -11.09 9.79
N ALA A 182 6.71 -10.62 10.93
CA ALA A 182 5.30 -10.75 11.27
C ALA A 182 4.37 -10.05 10.25
N ILE A 183 4.86 -9.10 9.43
CA ILE A 183 4.09 -8.47 8.35
C ILE A 183 3.57 -9.53 7.37
N CYS A 184 4.42 -10.46 6.97
CA CYS A 184 4.09 -11.51 6.00
C CYS A 184 3.04 -12.47 6.56
N GLU A 185 3.19 -12.86 7.83
CA GLU A 185 2.22 -13.70 8.54
C GLU A 185 0.84 -13.02 8.64
N LEU A 186 0.83 -11.73 9.02
CA LEU A 186 -0.41 -10.98 9.24
C LEU A 186 -1.14 -10.65 7.93
N SER A 187 -0.40 -10.34 6.87
CA SER A 187 -0.97 -10.04 5.54
C SER A 187 -1.36 -11.32 4.77
N GLY A 188 -0.77 -12.47 5.14
CA GLY A 188 -0.90 -13.72 4.40
C GLY A 188 -0.34 -13.61 2.98
N LEU A 189 0.68 -12.77 2.80
CA LEU A 189 1.35 -12.54 1.52
C LEU A 189 2.77 -13.14 1.59
N PRO A 190 3.25 -13.80 0.52
CA PRO A 190 4.61 -14.28 0.47
C PRO A 190 5.60 -13.11 0.43
N GLN A 191 6.75 -13.28 1.09
CA GLN A 191 7.88 -12.37 0.89
C GLN A 191 8.65 -12.78 -0.37
N VAL A 192 8.99 -11.81 -1.20
CA VAL A 192 9.79 -12.02 -2.42
C VAL A 192 11.17 -11.39 -2.28
N LYS A 193 12.15 -11.88 -3.06
CA LYS A 193 13.53 -11.38 -3.03
C LYS A 193 13.73 -9.97 -3.60
N TRP A 194 12.67 -9.36 -4.13
CA TRP A 194 12.73 -8.07 -4.79
C TRP A 194 12.70 -6.92 -3.79
N THR A 195 13.34 -5.82 -4.14
CA THR A 195 13.46 -4.61 -3.32
C THR A 195 12.83 -3.40 -4.01
N SER A 196 12.78 -2.26 -3.31
CA SER A 196 12.39 -0.98 -3.90
C SER A 196 13.28 -0.55 -5.08
N ARG A 197 14.58 -0.89 -5.07
CA ARG A 197 15.50 -0.62 -6.19
C ARG A 197 15.12 -1.38 -7.45
N ASP A 198 14.63 -2.61 -7.30
CA ASP A 198 14.17 -3.44 -8.41
C ASP A 198 12.91 -2.84 -9.04
N LYS A 199 12.04 -2.23 -8.24
CA LYS A 199 10.89 -1.46 -8.73
C LYS A 199 11.34 -0.28 -9.59
N ASP A 200 12.31 0.51 -9.13
CA ASP A 200 12.82 1.65 -9.92
C ASP A 200 13.41 1.20 -11.26
N ARG A 201 14.15 0.08 -11.25
CA ARG A 201 14.65 -0.53 -12.48
C ARG A 201 13.52 -0.98 -13.40
N PHE A 202 12.54 -1.71 -12.85
CA PHE A 202 11.35 -2.15 -13.59
C PHE A 202 10.64 -0.95 -14.24
N MET A 203 10.46 0.15 -13.51
CA MET A 203 9.80 1.34 -14.04
C MET A 203 10.59 2.03 -15.15
N ARG A 204 11.93 2.06 -15.07
CA ARG A 204 12.78 2.58 -16.16
C ARG A 204 12.70 1.73 -17.42
N GLU A 205 12.69 0.40 -17.28
CA GLU A 205 12.54 -0.52 -18.41
C GLU A 205 11.13 -0.42 -19.00
N PHE A 206 10.09 -0.32 -18.16
CA PHE A 206 8.70 -0.17 -18.59
C PHE A 206 8.44 1.13 -19.37
N HIS A 207 9.05 2.26 -18.97
CA HIS A 207 8.87 3.55 -19.65
C HIS A 207 9.63 3.67 -20.96
N LYS A 208 10.80 3.05 -21.10
CA LYS A 208 11.58 3.07 -22.36
C LYS A 208 10.88 2.34 -23.52
N GLU A 209 9.86 1.55 -23.20
CA GLU A 209 9.17 0.68 -24.14
C GLU A 209 7.72 1.10 -24.43
N LEU A 210 7.27 2.22 -23.85
CA LEU A 210 6.01 2.91 -24.18
C LEU A 210 6.28 4.02 -25.20
#